data_AF-A0A1Y4BA83-F1
#
_entry.id   AF-A0A1Y4BA83-F1
#
_cell.length_a   1.000
_cell.length_b   1.000
_cell.length_c   1.000
_cell.angle_alpha   90.00
_cell.angle_beta   90.00
_cell.angle_gamma   90.00
#
_symmetry.space_group_name_H-M   'P 1'
#
loop_
_entity.id
_entity.type
_entity.pdbx_description
1 polymer ?
#
loop_
_entity_poly.entity_id
_entity_poly.type
_entity_poly.pdbx_seq_one_letter_code
_entity_poly.pdbx_strand_id
1 'polypeptide(L)'
;MGVSSSSCAVLSCDGPYTSFSFGGHDIRFRTPKNLVRYVDVREWNKGYLVVNAEYDGCPEPVKEYIDLVPILSNLYFDVDEFLAPIEE
;
A
#
# COMPACT_ATOMS: atom_id res chain seq x y z
N MET A 1 10.30 -0.70 26.75
CA MET A 1 9.00 -1.28 26.33
C MET A 1 9.17 -1.73 24.89
N GLY A 2 8.87 -3.00 24.60
CA GLY A 2 9.29 -3.67 23.36
C GLY A 2 8.60 -3.10 22.13
N VAL A 3 9.39 -2.61 21.18
CA VAL A 3 8.93 -2.47 19.80
C VAL A 3 8.99 -3.87 19.19
N SER A 4 7.83 -4.49 19.00
CA SER A 4 7.71 -5.64 18.12
C SER A 4 8.13 -5.16 16.73
N SER A 5 9.24 -5.67 16.21
CA SER A 5 9.65 -5.49 14.83
C SER A 5 8.65 -6.24 13.95
N SER A 6 7.50 -5.62 13.68
CA SER A 6 6.51 -6.19 12.78
C SER A 6 7.03 -5.98 11.36
N SER A 7 7.39 -7.05 10.64
CA SER A 7 7.68 -7.04 9.20
C SER A 7 6.44 -6.70 8.35
N CYS A 8 5.28 -6.54 8.99
CA CYS A 8 4.03 -6.19 8.33
C CYS A 8 3.98 -4.70 7.97
N ALA A 9 3.79 -4.43 6.68
CA ALA A 9 3.39 -3.12 6.19
C ALA A 9 1.86 -2.94 6.28
N VAL A 10 1.40 -1.69 6.34
CA VAL A 10 -0.04 -1.35 6.38
C VAL A 10 -0.40 -0.51 5.18
N LEU A 11 -1.46 -0.91 4.47
CA LEU A 11 -2.08 -0.12 3.40
C LEU A 11 -3.39 0.49 3.92
N SER A 12 -3.54 1.80 3.79
CA SER A 12 -4.74 2.54 4.20
C SER A 12 -5.08 3.65 3.20
N CYS A 13 -6.28 4.21 3.28
CA CYS A 13 -6.68 5.35 2.46
C CYS A 13 -7.43 6.39 3.29
N ASP A 14 -7.27 7.66 2.90
CA ASP A 14 -8.00 8.80 3.45
C ASP A 14 -8.27 9.82 2.34
N GLY A 15 -9.55 10.00 2.03
CA GLY A 15 -10.00 10.85 0.91
C GLY A 15 -9.29 10.49 -0.40
N PRO A 16 -8.61 11.46 -1.07
CA PRO A 16 -7.95 11.22 -2.36
C PRO A 16 -6.52 10.66 -2.22
N TYR A 17 -6.19 10.05 -1.09
CA TYR A 17 -4.85 9.54 -0.81
C TYR A 17 -4.87 8.10 -0.31
N THR A 18 -3.84 7.37 -0.72
CA THR A 18 -3.44 6.08 -0.16
C THR A 18 -2.15 6.27 0.60
N SER A 19 -2.02 5.58 1.73
CA SER A 19 -0.82 5.58 2.57
C SER A 19 -0.33 4.14 2.75
N PHE A 20 0.94 3.93 2.44
CA PHE A 20 1.67 2.68 2.68
C PHE A 20 2.68 2.93 3.80
N SER A 21 2.44 2.33 4.97
CA SER A 21 3.25 2.55 6.16
C SER A 21 4.08 1.32 6.51
N PHE A 22 5.40 1.47 6.61
CA PHE A 22 6.33 0.40 6.98
C PHE A 22 7.62 0.98 7.56
N GLY A 23 8.20 0.32 8.58
CA GLY A 23 9.53 0.69 9.10
C GLY A 23 9.64 2.13 9.62
N GLY A 24 8.55 2.74 10.07
CA GLY A 24 8.51 4.15 10.51
C GLY A 24 8.35 5.16 9.37
N HIS A 25 8.22 4.71 8.12
CA HIS A 25 7.88 5.52 6.97
C HIS A 25 6.37 5.48 6.71
N ASP A 26 5.80 6.62 6.29
CA ASP A 26 4.43 6.73 5.79
C ASP A 26 4.47 7.32 4.37
N ILE A 27 4.34 6.45 3.36
CA ILE A 27 4.46 6.83 1.95
C ILE A 27 3.05 7.11 1.42
N ARG A 28 2.79 8.38 1.10
CA ARG A 28 1.47 8.83 0.66
C ARG A 28 1.44 9.17 -0.83
N PHE A 29 0.46 8.63 -1.54
CA PHE A 29 0.25 8.87 -2.97
C PHE A 29 -1.24 9.07 -3.29
N ARG A 30 -1.53 9.59 -4.48
CA ARG A 30 -2.91 9.87 -4.93
C ARG A 30 -3.65 8.57 -5.25
N THR A 31 -4.93 8.53 -4.91
CA THR A 31 -5.88 7.47 -5.27
C THR A 31 -7.17 8.11 -5.80
N PRO A 32 -8.06 7.38 -6.50
CA PRO A 32 -9.31 7.97 -6.95
C PRO A 32 -10.17 8.43 -5.77
N LYS A 33 -10.86 9.56 -5.93
CA LYS A 33 -11.66 10.21 -4.86
C LYS A 33 -12.82 9.37 -4.35
N ASN A 34 -13.27 8.41 -5.14
CA ASN A 34 -14.37 7.52 -4.82
C ASN A 34 -13.88 6.20 -4.20
N LEU A 35 -12.58 6.02 -3.95
CA LEU A 35 -12.13 4.89 -3.14
C LEU A 35 -12.69 5.04 -1.72
N VAL A 36 -13.43 4.03 -1.26
CA VAL A 36 -13.99 3.97 0.09
C VAL A 36 -12.99 3.32 1.03
N ARG A 37 -12.46 2.14 0.66
CA ARG A 37 -11.47 1.39 1.44
C ARG A 37 -10.80 0.29 0.63
N TYR A 38 -9.60 -0.10 1.05
CA TYR A 38 -9.02 -1.41 0.71
C TYR A 38 -9.64 -2.48 1.60
N VAL A 39 -10.13 -3.56 1.00
CA VAL A 39 -10.82 -4.66 1.69
C VAL A 39 -9.82 -5.71 2.16
N ASP A 40 -8.94 -6.14 1.26
CA ASP A 40 -7.88 -7.11 1.53
C ASP A 40 -6.77 -7.02 0.47
N VAL A 41 -5.57 -7.48 0.86
CA VAL A 41 -4.43 -7.69 -0.04
C VAL A 41 -4.48 -9.14 -0.53
N ARG A 42 -4.50 -9.32 -1.84
CA ARG A 42 -4.57 -10.63 -2.51
C ARG A 42 -3.21 -11.20 -2.87
N GLU A 43 -2.30 -10.32 -3.29
CA GLU A 43 -0.96 -10.72 -3.72
C GLU A 43 0.03 -9.62 -3.32
N TRP A 44 1.18 -10.02 -2.81
CA TRP A 44 2.35 -9.17 -2.59
C TRP A 44 3.52 -9.71 -3.40
N ASN A 45 4.10 -8.87 -4.26
CA ASN A 45 5.29 -9.22 -5.02
C ASN A 45 6.27 -8.05 -5.03
N LYS A 46 7.10 -7.97 -3.98
CA LYS A 46 8.24 -7.03 -3.86
C LYS A 46 7.88 -5.61 -4.33
N GLY A 47 6.83 -5.04 -3.75
CA GLY A 47 6.37 -3.67 -4.07
C GLY A 47 5.20 -3.60 -5.04
N TYR A 48 4.83 -4.70 -5.69
CA TYR A 48 3.58 -4.79 -6.44
C TYR A 48 2.49 -5.42 -5.57
N LEU A 49 1.39 -4.70 -5.39
CA LEU A 49 0.21 -5.19 -4.65
C LEU A 49 -0.94 -5.44 -5.59
N VAL A 50 -1.65 -6.52 -5.30
CA VAL A 50 -3.00 -6.76 -5.79
C VAL A 50 -3.93 -6.65 -4.61
N VAL A 51 -4.95 -5.82 -4.70
CA VAL A 51 -5.92 -5.59 -3.62
C VAL A 51 -7.35 -5.68 -4.13
N ASN A 52 -8.28 -6.00 -3.24
CA ASN A 52 -9.68 -5.67 -3.49
C ASN A 52 -9.98 -4.30 -2.89
N ALA A 53 -10.54 -3.42 -3.70
CA ALA A 53 -10.86 -2.06 -3.34
C ALA A 53 -12.36 -1.82 -3.51
N GLU A 54 -12.98 -1.22 -2.49
CA GLU A 54 -14.37 -0.80 -2.53
C GLU A 54 -14.45 0.64 -3.01
N TYR A 55 -15.27 0.88 -4.04
CA TYR A 55 -15.46 2.21 -4.63
C TYR A 55 -16.92 2.63 -4.50
N ASP A 56 -17.14 3.91 -4.22
CA ASP A 56 -18.47 4.51 -4.23
C ASP A 56 -19.06 4.40 -5.65
N GLY A 57 -20.29 3.88 -5.73
CA GLY A 57 -21.00 3.57 -6.96
C GLY A 57 -20.67 2.21 -7.60
N CYS A 58 -19.77 1.40 -7.03
CA CYS A 58 -19.53 0.02 -7.47
C CYS A 58 -20.29 -0.96 -6.57
N PRO A 59 -21.04 -1.93 -7.13
CA PRO A 59 -21.82 -2.87 -6.34
C PRO A 59 -20.96 -3.90 -5.57
N GLU A 60 -19.76 -4.18 -6.06
CA GLU A 60 -18.84 -5.17 -5.49
C GLU A 60 -17.41 -4.61 -5.48
N PRO A 61 -16.54 -5.07 -4.55
CA PRO A 61 -15.12 -4.73 -4.57
C PRO A 61 -14.46 -5.12 -5.89
N VAL A 62 -13.58 -4.26 -6.40
CA VAL A 62 -12.85 -4.47 -7.65
C VAL A 62 -11.39 -4.79 -7.39
N LYS A 63 -10.78 -5.57 -8.29
CA LYS A 63 -9.35 -5.86 -8.27
C LYS A 63 -8.56 -4.62 -8.70
N GLU A 64 -7.69 -4.13 -7.85
CA GLU A 64 -6.81 -2.99 -8.10
C GLU A 64 -5.34 -3.39 -7.96
N TYR A 65 -4.49 -2.74 -8.75
CA TYR A 65 -3.06 -3.01 -8.83
C TYR A 65 -2.29 -1.76 -8.43
N ILE A 66 -1.40 -1.89 -7.46
CA ILE A 66 -0.58 -0.78 -6.93
C ILE A 66 0.89 -1.14 -7.12
N ASP A 67 1.62 -0.29 -7.82
CA ASP A 67 3.08 -0.43 -7.99
C ASP A 67 3.80 0.62 -7.14
N LEU A 68 4.43 0.17 -6.05
CA LEU A 68 5.20 1.02 -5.16
C LEU A 68 6.58 1.38 -5.74
N VAL A 69 7.12 0.61 -6.69
CA VAL A 69 8.50 0.79 -7.17
C VAL A 69 8.72 2.19 -7.76
N PRO A 70 7.87 2.71 -8.67
CA PRO A 70 8.03 4.07 -9.18
C PRO A 70 7.83 5.14 -8.10
N ILE A 71 6.94 4.90 -7.13
CA ILE A 71 6.65 5.85 -6.04
C ILE A 71 7.88 6.00 -5.14
N LEU A 72 8.44 4.87 -4.69
CA LEU A 72 9.64 4.81 -3.85
C LEU A 72 10.86 5.39 -4.55
N SER A 73 11.05 5.04 -5.83
CA SER A 73 12.16 5.55 -6.64
C SER A 73 12.09 7.08 -6.81
N ASN A 74 10.91 7.63 -7.06
CA ASN A 74 10.70 9.09 -7.14
C ASN A 74 10.93 9.82 -5.81
N LEU A 75 10.84 9.09 -4.69
CA LEU A 75 11.15 9.59 -3.35
C LEU A 75 12.61 9.32 -2.94
N TYR A 76 13.44 8.82 -3.87
CA TYR A 76 14.86 8.52 -3.67
C TYR A 76 15.16 7.41 -2.63
N PHE A 77 14.25 6.46 -2.45
CA PHE A 77 14.51 5.27 -1.65
C PHE A 77 15.38 4.27 -2.44
N ASP A 78 16.23 3.52 -1.72
CA ASP A 78 16.69 2.23 -2.20
C ASP A 78 15.51 1.25 -2.13
N VAL A 79 14.91 0.98 -3.28
CA VAL A 79 13.66 0.21 -3.39
C VAL A 79 13.86 -1.23 -2.92
N ASP A 80 14.99 -1.85 -3.28
CA ASP A 80 15.28 -3.23 -2.93
C ASP A 80 15.53 -3.36 -1.43
N GLU A 81 16.33 -2.45 -0.84
CA GLU A 81 16.59 -2.45 0.61
C GLU A 81 15.31 -2.19 1.42
N PHE A 82 14.49 -1.24 0.99
CA PHE A 82 13.25 -0.88 1.69
C PHE A 82 12.21 -2.01 1.67
N LEU A 83 12.07 -2.71 0.55
CA LEU A 83 11.06 -3.75 0.35
C LEU A 83 11.51 -5.14 0.81
N ALA A 84 12.82 -5.41 0.85
CA ALA A 84 13.37 -6.70 1.25
C ALA A 84 12.82 -7.29 2.58
N PRO A 85 12.60 -6.50 3.65
CA PRO A 85 12.09 -7.04 4.91
C PRO A 85 10.56 -7.21 4.97
N ILE A 86 9.82 -6.83 3.92
CA ILE A 86 8.35 -6.89 3.89
C ILE A 86 7.92 -8.23 3.30
N GLU A 87 7.26 -9.04 4.12
CA GLU A 87 6.72 -10.35 3.77
C GLU A 87 5.20 -10.30 3.64
N GLU A 88 4.61 -11.30 2.96
CA GLU A 88 3.16 -11.48 2.76
C GLU A 88 2.42 -11.80 4.07
#